data_AF-A0A268JU22-F1
#
_entry.id   AF-A0A268JU22-F1
#
_cell.length_a   1.000
_cell.length_b   1.000
_cell.length_c   1.000
_cell.angle_alpha   90.00
_cell.angle_beta   90.00
_cell.angle_gamma   90.00
#
_symmetry.space_group_name_H-M   'P 1'
#
loop_
_entity.id
_entity.type
_entity.pdbx_description
1 polymer ?
#
loop_
_entity_poly.entity_id
_entity_poly.type
_entity_poly.pdbx_seq_one_letter_code
_entity_poly.pdbx_strand_id
1 'polypeptide(L)'
;MNDIKLQEALKKAKPRLEKYLKIMSLVKMVDVSKDKEFQRAFNGFYRVRQRPQVFYDTFYSFMEEHKGSAPSFEKTLKYIEKELRRVEPSFSSKLVTTINPNLPIWDSVVLNNLQLKPPAYYRKDRIEETIVLYERIVDWYKDYLKDEEGQKIIELFDEEYPNTGITDVKKIDFVIWQIRDDR
;
A
#
# COMPACT_ATOMS: atom_id res chain seq x y z
N MET A 1 0.11 -10.73 19.21
CA MET A 1 -1.35 -10.92 19.01
C MET A 1 -1.71 -12.35 19.40
N ASN A 2 -2.88 -12.61 20.02
CA ASN A 2 -3.28 -14.00 20.30
C ASN A 2 -3.95 -14.65 19.08
N ASP A 3 -3.99 -15.98 19.06
CA ASP A 3 -4.38 -16.76 17.87
C ASP A 3 -5.84 -16.53 17.46
N ILE A 4 -6.73 -16.30 18.42
CA ILE A 4 -8.14 -15.98 18.17
C ILE A 4 -8.26 -14.65 17.39
N LYS A 5 -7.57 -13.60 17.84
CA LYS A 5 -7.60 -12.29 17.17
C LYS A 5 -6.99 -12.36 15.77
N LEU A 6 -5.94 -13.16 15.58
CA LEU A 6 -5.32 -13.37 14.26
C LEU A 6 -6.30 -14.09 13.30
N GLN A 7 -6.95 -15.15 13.75
CA GLN A 7 -7.97 -15.87 12.97
C GLN A 7 -9.15 -14.96 12.58
N GLU A 8 -9.61 -14.10 13.48
CA GLU A 8 -10.63 -13.10 13.16
C GLU A 8 -10.16 -12.06 12.14
N ALA A 9 -8.91 -11.59 12.27
CA ALA A 9 -8.31 -10.67 11.30
C ALA A 9 -8.23 -11.32 9.91
N LEU A 10 -7.78 -12.58 9.82
CA LEU A 10 -7.72 -13.32 8.56
C LEU A 10 -9.10 -13.39 7.91
N LYS A 11 -10.15 -13.79 8.65
CA LYS A 11 -11.53 -13.85 8.12
C LYS A 11 -12.02 -12.50 7.59
N LYS A 12 -11.74 -11.41 8.32
CA LYS A 12 -12.10 -10.04 7.91
C LYS A 12 -11.34 -9.58 6.66
N ALA A 13 -10.16 -10.15 6.38
CA ALA A 13 -9.36 -9.81 5.21
C ALA A 13 -9.91 -10.38 3.90
N LYS A 14 -10.65 -11.51 3.91
CA LYS A 14 -11.08 -12.23 2.70
C LYS A 14 -11.71 -11.37 1.60
N PRO A 15 -12.75 -10.55 1.87
CA PRO A 15 -13.40 -9.78 0.80
C PRO A 15 -12.49 -8.68 0.22
N ARG A 16 -11.47 -8.28 0.99
CA ARG A 16 -10.47 -7.30 0.60
C ARG A 16 -9.37 -7.96 -0.23
N LEU A 17 -8.95 -9.18 0.12
CA LEU A 17 -7.99 -9.98 -0.63
C LEU A 17 -8.48 -10.24 -2.06
N GLU A 18 -9.73 -10.66 -2.25
CA GLU A 18 -10.29 -10.91 -3.60
C GLU A 18 -10.23 -9.66 -4.50
N LYS A 19 -10.57 -8.49 -3.94
CA LYS A 19 -10.49 -7.21 -4.67
C LYS A 19 -9.05 -6.85 -5.03
N TYR A 20 -8.11 -7.13 -4.12
CA TYR A 20 -6.71 -6.89 -4.36
C TYR A 20 -6.16 -7.80 -5.46
N LEU A 21 -6.46 -9.10 -5.43
CA LEU A 21 -6.03 -10.04 -6.47
C LEU A 21 -6.54 -9.62 -7.85
N LYS A 22 -7.79 -9.12 -7.93
CA LYS A 22 -8.32 -8.53 -9.16
C LYS A 22 -7.50 -7.32 -9.65
N ILE A 23 -7.12 -6.40 -8.75
CA ILE A 23 -6.27 -5.25 -9.10
C ILE A 23 -4.90 -5.73 -9.61
N MET A 24 -4.29 -6.71 -8.94
CA MET A 24 -2.97 -7.25 -9.30
C MET A 24 -2.97 -8.05 -10.61
N SER A 25 -4.11 -8.63 -10.99
CA SER A 25 -4.30 -9.20 -12.32
C SER A 25 -4.42 -8.09 -13.37
N LEU A 26 -5.31 -7.12 -13.15
CA LEU A 26 -5.57 -6.04 -14.11
C LEU A 26 -4.33 -5.18 -14.36
N VAL A 27 -3.58 -4.79 -13.32
CA VAL A 27 -2.40 -3.92 -13.49
C VAL A 27 -1.43 -4.47 -14.53
N LYS A 28 -1.29 -5.80 -14.61
CA LYS A 28 -0.37 -6.47 -15.56
C LYS A 28 -0.93 -6.58 -16.98
N MET A 29 -2.25 -6.52 -17.16
CA MET A 29 -2.92 -6.89 -18.41
C MET A 29 -3.43 -5.70 -19.21
N VAL A 30 -3.67 -4.56 -18.57
CA VAL A 30 -4.31 -3.39 -19.20
C VAL A 30 -3.43 -2.15 -19.12
N ASP A 31 -3.74 -1.18 -19.98
CA ASP A 31 -3.25 0.20 -19.84
C ASP A 31 -4.02 0.87 -18.69
N VAL A 32 -3.37 1.03 -17.54
CA VAL A 32 -4.03 1.53 -16.32
C VAL A 32 -4.42 3.00 -16.40
N SER A 33 -3.85 3.75 -17.36
CA SER A 33 -4.21 5.15 -17.62
C SER A 33 -5.55 5.29 -18.34
N LYS A 34 -5.99 4.24 -19.05
CA LYS A 34 -7.22 4.26 -19.86
C LYS A 34 -8.30 3.33 -19.32
N ASP A 35 -7.92 2.23 -18.68
CA ASP A 35 -8.86 1.18 -18.27
C ASP A 35 -9.72 1.62 -17.07
N LYS A 36 -11.03 1.76 -17.32
CA LYS A 36 -11.99 2.22 -16.29
C LYS A 36 -12.31 1.16 -15.24
N GLU A 37 -12.16 -0.12 -15.56
CA GLU A 37 -12.39 -1.20 -14.60
C GLU A 37 -11.27 -1.21 -13.56
N PHE A 38 -10.01 -1.14 -14.00
CA PHE A 38 -8.85 -1.00 -13.15
C PHE A 38 -8.96 0.25 -12.28
N GLN A 39 -9.20 1.42 -12.88
CA GLN A 39 -9.31 2.67 -12.14
C GLN A 39 -10.40 2.59 -11.07
N ARG A 40 -11.58 2.03 -11.39
CA ARG A 40 -12.67 1.85 -10.43
C ARG A 40 -12.30 0.88 -9.31
N ALA A 41 -11.68 -0.26 -9.64
CA ALA A 41 -11.26 -1.26 -8.66
C ALA A 41 -10.20 -0.69 -7.70
N PHE A 42 -9.15 -0.08 -8.25
CA PHE A 42 -8.07 0.56 -7.52
C PHE A 42 -8.59 1.68 -6.60
N ASN A 43 -9.36 2.63 -7.15
CA ASN A 43 -9.93 3.74 -6.39
C ASN A 43 -10.85 3.25 -5.26
N GLY A 44 -11.63 2.20 -5.54
CA GLY A 44 -12.51 1.58 -4.56
C GLY A 44 -11.73 0.94 -3.40
N PHE A 45 -10.72 0.14 -3.72
CA PHE A 45 -9.90 -0.59 -2.75
C PHE A 45 -9.07 0.35 -1.86
N TYR A 46 -8.34 1.28 -2.48
CA TYR A 46 -7.46 2.22 -1.79
C TYR A 46 -8.14 3.52 -1.34
N ARG A 47 -9.45 3.64 -1.57
CA ARG A 47 -10.30 4.81 -1.24
C ARG A 47 -9.75 6.12 -1.82
N VAL A 48 -9.24 6.08 -3.06
CA VAL A 48 -8.78 7.27 -3.79
C VAL A 48 -10.01 7.99 -4.37
N ARG A 49 -10.60 8.89 -3.58
CA ARG A 49 -11.87 9.56 -3.88
C ARG A 49 -11.72 11.09 -3.83
N GLN A 50 -12.68 11.80 -4.43
CA GLN A 50 -12.82 13.25 -4.32
C GLN A 50 -11.57 14.03 -4.77
N ARG A 51 -10.97 13.60 -5.88
CA ARG A 51 -9.84 14.29 -6.49
C ARG A 51 -10.27 14.97 -7.80
N PRO A 52 -9.64 16.10 -8.16
CA PRO A 52 -9.89 16.72 -9.46
C PRO A 52 -9.39 15.80 -10.58
N GLN A 53 -9.95 15.92 -11.78
CA GLN A 53 -9.63 15.04 -12.91
C GLN A 53 -8.12 15.02 -13.21
N VAL A 54 -7.45 16.17 -13.15
CA VAL A 54 -6.00 16.31 -13.32
C VAL A 54 -5.19 15.40 -12.39
N PHE A 55 -5.66 15.16 -11.15
CA PHE A 55 -4.98 14.24 -10.25
C PHE A 55 -5.02 12.81 -10.80
N TYR A 56 -6.20 12.35 -11.24
CA TYR A 56 -6.35 10.99 -11.74
C TYR A 56 -5.55 10.78 -13.03
N ASP A 57 -5.57 11.77 -13.94
CA ASP A 57 -4.82 11.71 -15.19
C ASP A 57 -3.31 11.64 -14.93
N THR A 58 -2.77 12.54 -14.09
CA THR A 58 -1.36 12.53 -13.69
C THR A 58 -0.98 11.23 -12.99
N PHE A 59 -1.79 10.77 -12.04
CA PHE A 59 -1.51 9.60 -11.22
C PHE A 59 -1.46 8.31 -12.05
N TYR A 60 -2.49 8.06 -12.88
CA TYR A 60 -2.56 6.82 -13.65
C TYR A 60 -1.66 6.83 -14.88
N SER A 61 -1.38 8.00 -15.48
CA SER A 61 -0.39 8.10 -16.56
C SER A 61 1.00 7.74 -16.05
N PHE A 62 1.41 8.28 -14.89
CA PHE A 62 2.69 7.93 -14.28
C PHE A 62 2.76 6.44 -13.90
N MET A 63 1.65 5.89 -13.37
CA MET A 63 1.57 4.47 -13.03
C MET A 63 1.76 3.57 -14.26
N GLU A 64 1.11 3.88 -15.38
CA GLU A 64 1.25 3.12 -16.62
C GLU A 64 2.69 3.22 -17.16
N GLU A 65 3.23 4.44 -17.25
CA GLU A 65 4.58 4.70 -17.76
C GLU A 65 5.65 3.90 -16.99
N HIS A 66 5.47 3.76 -15.68
CA HIS A 66 6.47 3.12 -14.81
C HIS A 66 6.14 1.69 -14.42
N LYS A 67 5.05 1.11 -14.92
CA LYS A 67 4.61 -0.25 -14.62
C LYS A 67 5.71 -1.30 -14.88
N GLY A 68 6.50 -1.11 -15.93
CA GLY A 68 7.60 -2.01 -16.31
C GLY A 68 8.93 -1.76 -15.59
N SER A 69 9.10 -0.59 -14.95
CA SER A 69 10.39 -0.18 -14.36
C SER A 69 10.38 -0.13 -12.83
N ALA A 70 9.24 -0.39 -12.17
CA ALA A 70 9.07 -0.35 -10.71
C ALA A 70 9.63 0.92 -10.05
N PRO A 71 8.90 2.06 -10.09
CA PRO A 71 9.42 3.33 -9.60
C PRO A 71 9.63 3.27 -8.08
N SER A 72 10.65 3.97 -7.58
CA SER A 72 10.83 4.12 -6.13
C SER A 72 9.74 5.01 -5.51
N PHE A 73 9.55 4.86 -4.20
CA PHE A 73 8.67 5.76 -3.44
C PHE A 73 9.11 7.22 -3.55
N GLU A 74 10.41 7.49 -3.40
CA GLU A 74 10.97 8.83 -3.55
C GLU A 74 10.67 9.44 -4.93
N LYS A 75 10.94 8.70 -6.01
CA LYS A 75 10.68 9.18 -7.38
C LYS A 75 9.21 9.52 -7.57
N THR A 76 8.34 8.64 -7.09
CA THR A 76 6.88 8.80 -7.20
C THR A 76 6.39 10.01 -6.39
N LEU A 77 6.87 10.16 -5.14
CA LEU A 77 6.49 11.27 -4.27
C LEU A 77 6.92 12.62 -4.85
N LYS A 78 8.18 12.71 -5.32
CA LYS A 78 8.72 13.94 -5.93
C LYS A 78 7.99 14.29 -7.22
N TYR A 79 7.64 13.29 -8.04
CA TYR A 79 6.83 13.52 -9.25
C TYR A 79 5.44 14.08 -8.91
N ILE A 80 4.72 13.43 -7.99
CA ILE A 80 3.38 13.87 -7.59
C ILE A 80 3.42 15.28 -6.97
N GLU A 81 4.43 15.58 -6.16
CA GLU A 81 4.60 16.93 -5.60
C GLU A 81 4.85 17.97 -6.68
N LYS A 82 5.75 17.69 -7.62
CA LYS A 82 6.07 18.60 -8.72
C LYS A 82 4.85 18.92 -9.58
N GLU A 83 4.11 17.89 -10.00
CA GLU A 83 3.01 18.03 -10.96
C GLU A 83 1.71 18.53 -10.30
N LEU A 84 1.45 18.15 -9.05
CA LEU A 84 0.18 18.47 -8.36
C LEU A 84 0.33 19.46 -7.22
N ARG A 85 1.55 19.93 -6.92
CA ARG A 85 1.89 20.85 -5.82
C ARG A 85 1.46 20.33 -4.44
N ARG A 86 1.51 19.01 -4.25
CA ARG A 86 1.03 18.32 -3.04
C ARG A 86 1.91 17.15 -2.66
N VAL A 87 2.32 17.10 -1.38
CA VAL A 87 3.01 15.95 -0.81
C VAL A 87 1.97 14.88 -0.43
N GLU A 88 1.86 13.82 -1.24
CA GLU A 88 0.84 12.77 -1.12
C GLU A 88 1.48 11.37 -0.89
N PRO A 89 2.04 11.10 0.30
CA PRO A 89 2.76 9.85 0.58
C PRO A 89 1.86 8.62 0.50
N SER A 90 0.61 8.74 0.95
CA SER A 90 -0.29 7.59 0.90
C SER A 90 -0.58 7.16 -0.53
N PHE A 91 -0.86 8.08 -1.45
CA PHE A 91 -1.09 7.72 -2.85
C PHE A 91 0.20 7.26 -3.54
N SER A 92 1.34 7.90 -3.23
CA SER A 92 2.65 7.49 -3.76
C SER A 92 2.97 6.03 -3.42
N SER A 93 2.81 5.64 -2.14
CA SER A 93 3.02 4.26 -1.72
C SER A 93 2.02 3.28 -2.33
N LYS A 94 0.75 3.66 -2.52
CA LYS A 94 -0.29 2.84 -3.17
C LYS A 94 0.04 2.53 -4.62
N LEU A 95 0.55 3.53 -5.35
CA LEU A 95 1.02 3.34 -6.72
C LEU A 95 2.19 2.36 -6.74
N VAL A 96 3.23 2.68 -5.99
CA VAL A 96 4.49 1.93 -5.96
C VAL A 96 4.26 0.49 -5.52
N THR A 97 3.42 0.27 -4.51
CA THR A 97 3.15 -1.07 -3.98
C THR A 97 2.28 -1.92 -4.91
N THR A 98 1.45 -1.29 -5.75
CA THR A 98 0.67 -2.03 -6.74
C THR A 98 1.54 -2.47 -7.92
N ILE A 99 2.60 -1.70 -8.24
CA ILE A 99 3.60 -2.11 -9.22
C ILE A 99 4.59 -3.12 -8.62
N ASN A 100 5.10 -2.85 -7.41
CA ASN A 100 6.00 -3.71 -6.66
C ASN A 100 5.38 -4.14 -5.32
N PRO A 101 4.72 -5.31 -5.26
CA PRO A 101 4.03 -5.78 -4.05
C PRO A 101 4.98 -6.18 -2.91
N ASN A 102 6.32 -6.15 -3.11
CA ASN A 102 7.28 -6.34 -2.02
C ASN A 102 7.53 -5.07 -1.21
N LEU A 103 6.83 -3.97 -1.49
CA LEU A 103 6.95 -2.72 -0.75
C LEU A 103 5.73 -2.49 0.14
N PRO A 104 5.90 -1.96 1.36
CA PRO A 104 4.79 -1.69 2.26
C PRO A 104 4.01 -0.44 1.83
N ILE A 105 2.78 -0.33 2.34
CA ILE A 105 1.95 0.86 2.12
C ILE A 105 2.20 1.92 3.19
N TRP A 106 2.06 3.19 2.80
CA TRP A 106 1.87 4.30 3.72
C TRP A 106 0.37 4.58 3.87
N ASP A 107 -0.18 4.29 5.04
CA ASP A 107 -1.48 4.81 5.45
C ASP A 107 -1.56 5.01 6.97
N SER A 108 -2.67 5.58 7.43
CA SER A 108 -2.85 5.88 8.84
C SER A 108 -2.88 4.63 9.74
N VAL A 109 -3.35 3.48 9.23
CA VAL A 109 -3.41 2.24 10.02
C VAL A 109 -2.01 1.69 10.21
N VAL A 110 -1.20 1.64 9.15
CA VAL A 110 0.22 1.25 9.23
C VAL A 110 0.99 2.20 10.15
N LEU A 111 0.85 3.52 9.94
CA LEU A 111 1.55 4.50 10.78
C LEU A 111 1.19 4.36 12.26
N ASN A 112 -0.10 4.16 12.59
CA ASN A 112 -0.53 3.98 13.97
C ASN A 112 0.05 2.70 14.59
N ASN A 113 -0.01 1.57 13.87
CA ASN A 113 0.53 0.29 14.37
C ASN A 113 2.05 0.35 14.58
N LEU A 114 2.76 1.09 13.73
CA LEU A 114 4.21 1.31 13.84
C LEU A 114 4.58 2.47 14.79
N GLN A 115 3.60 3.14 15.40
CA GLN A 115 3.78 4.32 16.26
C GLN A 115 4.56 5.46 15.57
N LEU A 116 4.39 5.60 14.26
CA LEU A 116 5.01 6.63 13.44
C LEU A 116 4.05 7.81 13.21
N LYS A 117 4.61 9.03 13.19
CA LYS A 117 3.84 10.25 12.94
C LYS A 117 4.30 10.92 11.66
N PRO A 118 3.38 11.30 10.74
CA PRO A 118 3.76 11.98 9.52
C PRO A 118 4.35 13.37 9.83
N PRO A 119 5.26 13.88 8.99
CA PRO A 119 5.81 15.22 9.16
C PRO A 119 4.71 16.28 9.02
N ALA A 120 4.84 17.36 9.80
CA ALA A 120 3.85 18.42 9.82
C ALA A 120 3.79 19.17 8.48
N TYR A 121 2.59 19.64 8.11
CA TYR A 121 2.34 20.25 6.80
C TYR A 121 3.20 21.49 6.49
N TYR A 122 3.59 22.25 7.51
CA TYR A 122 4.35 23.50 7.38
C TYR A 122 5.87 23.30 7.32
N ARG A 123 6.37 22.07 7.46
CA ARG A 123 7.81 21.78 7.40
C ARG A 123 8.37 22.08 6.00
N LYS A 124 9.50 22.76 5.94
CA LYS A 124 10.17 23.10 4.67
C LYS A 124 10.80 21.87 4.01
N ASP A 125 11.30 20.96 4.83
CA ASP A 125 11.94 19.68 4.52
C ASP A 125 10.95 18.50 4.50
N ARG A 126 9.65 18.79 4.30
CA ARG A 126 8.59 17.79 4.45
C ARG A 126 8.74 16.61 3.49
N ILE A 127 9.25 16.83 2.28
CA ILE A 127 9.44 15.75 1.29
C ILE A 127 10.53 14.80 1.80
N GLU A 128 11.66 15.35 2.23
CA GLU A 128 12.81 14.60 2.75
C GLU A 128 12.43 13.82 4.01
N GLU A 129 11.75 14.46 4.98
CA GLU A 129 11.25 13.77 6.18
C GLU A 129 10.26 12.66 5.83
N THR A 130 9.43 12.85 4.79
CA THR A 130 8.49 11.83 4.33
C THR A 130 9.21 10.64 3.71
N ILE A 131 10.29 10.86 2.95
CA ILE A 131 11.11 9.80 2.36
C ILE A 131 11.77 8.98 3.47
N VAL A 132 12.45 9.65 4.41
CA VAL A 132 13.09 8.99 5.56
C VAL A 132 12.08 8.21 6.40
N LEU A 133 10.88 8.75 6.61
CA LEU A 133 9.85 8.03 7.35
C LEU A 133 9.34 6.80 6.60
N TYR A 134 9.29 6.82 5.26
CA TYR A 134 8.91 5.65 4.47
C TYR A 134 10.00 4.57 4.52
N GLU A 135 11.27 4.94 4.51
CA GLU A 135 12.39 4.00 4.71
C GLU A 135 12.28 3.29 6.06
N ARG A 136 11.90 4.00 7.12
CA ARG A 136 11.62 3.39 8.43
C ARG A 136 10.47 2.38 8.40
N ILE A 137 9.43 2.62 7.59
CA ILE A 137 8.36 1.63 7.38
C ILE A 137 8.93 0.41 6.66
N VAL A 138 9.71 0.61 5.60
CA VAL A 138 10.35 -0.48 4.84
C VAL A 138 11.24 -1.34 5.75
N ASP A 139 12.08 -0.73 6.57
CA ASP A 139 12.97 -1.45 7.46
C ASP A 139 12.21 -2.19 8.56
N TRP A 140 11.16 -1.59 9.13
CA TRP A 140 10.28 -2.30 10.06
C TRP A 140 9.70 -3.57 9.43
N TYR A 141 9.22 -3.51 8.19
CA TYR A 141 8.71 -4.70 7.50
C TYR A 141 9.82 -5.74 7.25
N LYS A 142 11.03 -5.32 6.86
CA LYS A 142 12.16 -6.26 6.66
C LYS A 142 12.50 -7.04 7.94
N ASP A 143 12.41 -6.39 9.08
CA ASP A 143 12.68 -7.01 10.38
C ASP A 143 11.50 -7.86 10.83
N TYR A 144 10.27 -7.33 10.73
CA TYR A 144 9.05 -8.05 11.13
C TYR A 144 8.81 -9.31 10.30
N LEU A 145 9.19 -9.31 9.02
CA LEU A 145 9.15 -10.51 8.18
C LEU A 145 10.08 -11.63 8.69
N LYS A 146 11.08 -11.35 9.53
CA LYS A 146 11.97 -12.36 10.10
C LYS A 146 11.61 -12.73 11.54
N ASP A 147 10.68 -11.98 12.14
CA ASP A 147 10.22 -12.18 13.50
C ASP A 147 9.30 -13.40 13.61
N GLU A 148 9.26 -14.02 14.79
CA GLU A 148 8.41 -15.20 15.06
C GLU A 148 6.92 -14.90 14.84
N GLU A 149 6.45 -13.71 15.25
CA GLU A 149 5.05 -13.31 15.03
C GLU A 149 4.77 -13.08 13.54
N GLY A 150 5.69 -12.44 12.82
CA GLY A 150 5.55 -12.21 11.38
C GLY A 150 5.50 -13.51 10.58
N GLN A 151 6.40 -14.46 10.88
CA GLN A 151 6.39 -15.79 10.27
C GLN A 151 5.09 -16.54 10.56
N LYS A 152 4.62 -16.52 11.82
CA LYS A 152 3.34 -17.13 12.20
C LYS A 152 2.16 -16.54 11.42
N ILE A 153 2.14 -15.22 11.21
CA ILE A 153 1.08 -14.58 10.40
C ILE A 153 1.13 -15.09 8.96
N ILE A 154 2.31 -15.18 8.37
CA ILE A 154 2.50 -15.65 6.99
C ILE A 154 1.99 -17.09 6.84
N GLU A 155 2.41 -17.99 7.73
CA GLU A 155 2.00 -19.39 7.73
C GLU A 155 0.48 -19.53 7.81
N LEU A 156 -0.16 -18.89 8.80
CA LEU A 156 -1.61 -18.94 8.98
C LEU A 156 -2.37 -18.29 7.81
N PHE A 157 -1.79 -17.26 7.19
CA PHE A 157 -2.38 -16.65 5.99
C PHE A 157 -2.35 -17.63 4.81
N ASP A 158 -1.25 -18.34 4.61
CA ASP A 158 -1.10 -19.31 3.52
C ASP A 158 -1.96 -20.57 3.73
N GLU A 159 -2.16 -20.99 4.97
CA GLU A 159 -3.09 -22.07 5.32
C GLU A 159 -4.54 -21.68 5.01
N GLU A 160 -4.97 -20.47 5.38
CA GLU A 160 -6.35 -20.00 5.16
C GLU A 160 -6.59 -19.64 3.67
N TYR A 161 -5.58 -19.10 2.99
CA TYR A 161 -5.65 -18.62 1.61
C TYR A 161 -4.53 -19.21 0.72
N PRO A 162 -4.60 -20.51 0.41
CA PRO A 162 -3.55 -21.17 -0.36
C PRO A 162 -3.49 -20.67 -1.80
N ASN A 163 -2.30 -20.70 -2.39
CA ASN A 163 -2.04 -20.42 -3.82
C ASN A 163 -2.46 -19.03 -4.32
N THR A 164 -2.50 -18.02 -3.44
CA THR A 164 -2.85 -16.64 -3.84
C THR A 164 -1.74 -15.95 -4.66
N GLY A 165 -0.49 -16.41 -4.55
CA GLY A 165 0.66 -15.79 -5.21
C GLY A 165 1.00 -14.39 -4.66
N ILE A 166 0.48 -14.05 -3.48
CA ILE A 166 0.71 -12.77 -2.85
C ILE A 166 2.03 -12.76 -2.07
N THR A 167 2.70 -11.61 -2.03
CA THR A 167 3.96 -11.43 -1.30
C THR A 167 3.72 -11.39 0.21
N ASP A 168 4.73 -11.78 0.98
CA ASP A 168 4.64 -11.81 2.45
C ASP A 168 4.37 -10.43 3.05
N VAL A 169 4.96 -9.37 2.47
CA VAL A 169 4.66 -7.97 2.85
C VAL A 169 3.17 -7.69 2.82
N LYS A 170 2.46 -8.19 1.81
CA LYS A 170 1.02 -7.97 1.69
C LYS A 170 0.21 -8.84 2.63
N LYS A 171 0.65 -10.06 2.93
CA LYS A 171 0.03 -10.91 3.96
C LYS A 171 0.02 -10.15 5.30
N ILE A 172 1.17 -9.55 5.66
CA ILE A 172 1.28 -8.68 6.84
C ILE A 172 0.37 -7.45 6.72
N ASP A 173 0.37 -6.71 5.59
CA ASP A 173 -0.52 -5.55 5.39
C ASP A 173 -2.00 -5.92 5.64
N PHE A 174 -2.46 -7.06 5.11
CA PHE A 174 -3.86 -7.49 5.24
C PHE A 174 -4.29 -7.72 6.68
N VAL A 175 -3.38 -8.24 7.50
CA VAL A 175 -3.59 -8.47 8.93
C VAL A 175 -3.51 -7.14 9.69
N ILE A 176 -2.46 -6.34 9.48
CA ILE A 176 -2.30 -5.02 10.12
C ILE A 176 -3.52 -4.13 9.85
N TRP A 177 -4.11 -4.17 8.65
CA TRP A 177 -5.31 -3.40 8.35
C TRP A 177 -6.56 -3.74 9.18
N GLN A 178 -6.61 -4.95 9.77
CA GLN A 178 -7.66 -5.36 10.69
C GLN A 178 -7.34 -5.02 12.14
N ILE A 179 -6.06 -4.82 12.47
CA ILE A 179 -5.61 -4.35 13.77
C ILE A 179 -5.82 -2.84 13.80
N ARG A 180 -7.04 -2.45 14.15
CA ARG A 180 -7.39 -1.07 14.44
C ARG A 180 -7.59 -0.99 15.93
N ASP A 181 -6.96 -0.01 16.57
CA ASP A 181 -7.47 0.43 17.86
C ASP A 181 -8.95 0.73 17.68
N ASP A 182 -9.79 0.01 18.43
CA ASP A 182 -11.19 0.34 18.59
C ASP A 182 -11.22 1.80 19.09
N ARG A 183 -11.55 2.73 18.18
CA ARG A 183 -11.84 4.12 18.53
C ARG A 183 -13.33 4.24 18.80
#